data_AF-A0A3B3C5J6-F1
#
_entry.id   AF-A0A3B3C5J6-F1
#
_cell.length_a   1.000
_cell.length_b   1.000
_cell.length_c   1.000
_cell.angle_alpha   90.00
_cell.angle_beta   90.00
_cell.angle_gamma   90.00
#
_symmetry.space_group_name_H-M   'P 1'
#
loop_
_entity.id
_entity.type
_entity.pdbx_description
1 polymer ?
#
loop_
_entity_poly.entity_id
_entity_poly.type
_entity_poly.pdbx_seq_one_letter_code
_entity_poly.pdbx_strand_id
1 'polypeptide(L)'
;MKGKTCGLCGKADGEVRQDYRAPNGRLARNSVSFALSWILPAESCKDNTECRMKYESIQLEKKINVHGEDSTCFSVEPVLRCLPGCSPVKTTSVNVGFKCFADDSSRDLSNIFDESVDVRESTEAHLACSCSPQCS
;
A
#
# COMPACT_ATOMS: atom_id res chain seq x y z
N MET A 1 -12.29 19.45 -20.41
CA MET A 1 -12.13 18.91 -19.03
C MET A 1 -10.66 18.61 -18.70
N LYS A 2 -9.70 19.37 -19.27
CA LYS A 2 -8.26 19.11 -19.11
C LYS A 2 -7.87 19.22 -17.63
N GLY A 3 -7.12 18.24 -17.11
CA GLY A 3 -6.59 18.27 -15.75
C GLY A 3 -7.61 18.03 -14.64
N LYS A 4 -8.84 17.61 -14.97
CA LYS A 4 -9.94 17.45 -14.01
C LYS A 4 -10.31 16.00 -13.71
N THR A 5 -9.60 15.02 -14.28
CA THR A 5 -9.82 13.61 -13.97
C THR A 5 -8.82 13.14 -12.94
N CYS A 6 -9.11 12.00 -12.31
CA CYS A 6 -8.19 11.23 -11.50
C CYS A 6 -8.59 9.75 -11.64
N GLY A 7 -7.79 8.84 -11.09
CA GLY A 7 -8.01 7.42 -11.21
C GLY A 7 -7.10 6.77 -12.23
N LEU A 8 -7.45 5.53 -12.59
CA LEU A 8 -6.66 4.68 -13.48
C LEU A 8 -6.46 5.27 -14.89
N CYS A 9 -7.35 6.16 -15.33
CA CYS A 9 -7.25 6.85 -16.61
C CYS A 9 -6.40 8.13 -16.56
N GLY A 10 -5.77 8.42 -15.42
CA GLY A 10 -4.91 9.58 -15.23
C GLY A 10 -5.66 10.90 -15.12
N LYS A 11 -4.91 12.00 -15.23
CA LYS A 11 -5.39 13.38 -14.97
C LYS A 11 -5.91 14.11 -16.21
N ALA A 12 -5.72 13.54 -17.39
CA ALA A 12 -6.10 14.14 -18.67
C ALA A 12 -5.54 15.57 -18.85
N ASP A 13 -4.31 15.84 -18.39
CA ASP A 13 -3.61 17.11 -18.60
C ASP A 13 -2.52 17.05 -19.70
N GLY A 14 -2.31 15.87 -20.29
CA GLY A 14 -1.32 15.64 -21.36
C GLY A 14 0.09 15.32 -20.82
N GLU A 15 0.25 15.22 -19.50
CA GLU A 15 1.49 14.74 -18.88
C GLU A 15 1.44 13.23 -18.73
N VAL A 16 2.36 12.52 -19.37
CA VAL A 16 2.43 11.04 -19.36
C VAL A 16 3.41 10.51 -18.31
N ARG A 17 4.38 11.32 -17.87
CA ARG A 17 5.41 10.89 -16.92
C ARG A 17 4.89 10.74 -15.49
N GLN A 18 3.72 11.32 -15.21
CA GLN A 18 3.10 11.31 -13.89
C GLN A 18 1.77 10.54 -13.85
N ASP A 19 1.50 9.72 -14.85
CA ASP A 19 0.23 8.97 -14.94
C ASP A 19 0.05 8.00 -13.78
N TYR A 20 1.13 7.50 -13.19
CA TYR A 20 1.08 6.59 -12.02
C TYR A 20 0.90 7.31 -10.68
N ARG A 21 0.25 8.48 -10.67
CA ARG A 21 -0.03 9.23 -9.44
C ARG A 21 -1.19 8.59 -8.68
N ALA A 22 -0.87 8.01 -7.53
CA ALA A 22 -1.82 7.39 -6.62
C ALA A 22 -2.73 8.44 -5.92
N PRO A 23 -3.83 8.02 -5.27
CA PRO A 23 -4.75 8.93 -4.56
C PRO A 23 -4.07 9.77 -3.47
N ASN A 24 -3.04 9.24 -2.82
CA ASN A 24 -2.23 9.95 -1.82
C ASN A 24 -1.24 10.97 -2.43
N GLY A 25 -1.30 11.19 -3.74
CA GLY A 25 -0.43 12.11 -4.45
C GLY A 25 0.98 11.58 -4.76
N ARG A 26 1.37 10.41 -4.27
CA ARG A 26 2.68 9.78 -4.56
C ARG A 26 2.68 9.16 -5.95
N LEU A 27 3.86 9.13 -6.57
CA LEU A 27 4.06 8.44 -7.85
C LEU A 27 4.44 6.99 -7.60
N ALA A 28 3.57 6.06 -7.98
CA ALA A 28 3.89 4.64 -7.97
C ALA A 28 4.93 4.33 -9.06
N ARG A 29 5.81 3.37 -8.78
CA ARG A 29 6.92 3.03 -9.69
C ARG A 29 6.51 2.18 -10.89
N ASN A 30 5.42 1.45 -10.78
CA ASN A 30 4.96 0.53 -11.80
C ASN A 30 3.42 0.53 -11.87
N SER A 31 2.89 0.00 -12.96
CA SER A 31 1.45 -0.04 -13.23
C SER A 31 0.67 -0.89 -12.23
N VAL A 32 1.29 -1.92 -11.64
CA VAL A 32 0.65 -2.79 -10.64
C VAL A 32 0.43 -2.02 -9.34
N SER A 33 1.49 -1.46 -8.75
CA SER A 33 1.38 -0.63 -7.54
C SER A 33 0.43 0.55 -7.76
N PHE A 34 0.45 1.16 -8.95
CA PHE A 34 -0.49 2.21 -9.33
C PHE A 34 -1.94 1.70 -9.31
N ALA A 35 -2.23 0.63 -10.06
CA ALA A 35 -3.59 0.10 -10.15
C ALA A 35 -4.14 -0.33 -8.80
N LEU A 36 -3.29 -0.97 -7.98
CA LEU A 36 -3.66 -1.42 -6.65
C LEU A 36 -3.91 -0.27 -5.68
N SER A 37 -3.33 0.92 -5.88
CA SER A 37 -3.58 2.10 -5.03
C SER A 37 -4.96 2.74 -5.24
N TRP A 38 -5.68 2.36 -6.31
CA TRP A 38 -7.01 2.87 -6.66
C TRP A 38 -8.15 1.91 -6.33
N ILE A 39 -7.85 0.75 -5.74
CA ILE A 39 -8.88 -0.16 -5.22
C ILE A 39 -9.63 0.52 -4.08
N LEU A 40 -10.96 0.41 -4.07
CA LEU A 40 -11.75 0.88 -2.95
C LEU A 40 -11.68 -0.17 -1.83
N PRO A 41 -11.23 0.18 -0.62
CA PRO A 41 -11.21 -0.75 0.49
C PRO A 41 -12.64 -1.02 0.96
N ALA A 42 -12.94 -2.23 1.41
CA ALA A 42 -14.20 -2.50 2.10
C ALA A 42 -14.15 -1.92 3.51
N GLU A 43 -15.31 -1.45 3.97
CA GLU A 43 -15.50 -1.06 5.37
C GLU A 43 -15.77 -2.29 6.24
N SER A 44 -16.41 -3.33 5.67
CA SER A 44 -16.72 -4.55 6.39
C SER A 44 -16.62 -5.79 5.50
N CYS A 45 -16.35 -6.93 6.11
CA CYS A 45 -16.39 -8.23 5.42
C CYS A 45 -17.79 -8.86 5.38
N LYS A 46 -18.82 -8.16 5.89
CA LYS A 46 -20.22 -8.60 5.84
C LYS A 46 -20.86 -8.30 4.49
N ASP A 47 -20.34 -7.30 3.79
CA ASP A 47 -20.78 -7.00 2.44
C ASP A 47 -20.08 -7.92 1.43
N ASN A 48 -20.87 -8.70 0.69
CA ASN A 48 -20.37 -9.58 -0.36
C ASN A 48 -20.19 -8.86 -1.71
N THR A 49 -20.56 -7.59 -1.79
CA THR A 49 -20.42 -6.74 -2.99
C THR A 49 -19.15 -5.91 -2.98
N GLU A 50 -18.48 -5.76 -1.83
CA GLU A 50 -17.26 -4.98 -1.66
C GLU A 50 -15.97 -5.82 -1.73
N CYS A 51 -14.86 -5.17 -2.07
CA CYS A 51 -13.54 -5.77 -1.99
C CYS A 51 -13.17 -5.98 -0.51
N ARG A 52 -13.11 -7.23 -0.03
CA ARG A 52 -12.81 -7.60 1.38
C ARG A 52 -11.35 -7.34 1.83
N MET A 53 -10.80 -6.22 1.39
CA MET A 53 -9.43 -5.78 1.55
C MET A 53 -9.41 -4.34 2.06
N LYS A 54 -8.33 -3.99 2.73
CA LYS A 54 -8.02 -2.63 3.19
C LYS A 54 -6.59 -2.27 2.84
N TYR A 55 -6.29 -0.98 2.85
CA TYR A 55 -4.92 -0.49 2.78
C TYR A 55 -4.30 -0.45 4.15
N GLU A 56 -3.06 -0.93 4.26
CA GLU A 56 -2.28 -0.84 5.48
C GLU A 56 -0.83 -0.47 5.18
N SER A 57 -0.20 0.16 6.17
CA SER A 57 1.26 0.21 6.25
C SER A 57 1.74 -1.11 6.85
N ILE A 58 2.67 -1.77 6.17
CA ILE A 58 3.14 -3.09 6.57
C ILE A 58 4.59 -2.99 7.02
N GLN A 59 4.92 -3.72 8.08
CA GLN A 59 6.30 -3.89 8.50
C GLN A 59 7.01 -4.83 7.53
N LEU A 60 8.22 -4.46 7.10
CA LEU A 60 9.07 -5.34 6.33
C LEU A 60 9.58 -6.47 7.24
N GLU A 61 9.34 -7.72 6.84
CA GLU A 61 9.75 -8.91 7.61
C GLU A 61 11.28 -9.02 7.73
N LYS A 62 11.98 -8.55 6.70
CA LYS A 62 13.44 -8.50 6.67
C LYS A 62 13.93 -7.28 7.46
N LYS A 63 14.80 -7.52 8.44
CA LYS A 63 15.57 -6.44 9.07
C LYS A 63 16.53 -5.84 8.04
N ILE A 64 16.50 -4.52 7.92
CA ILE A 64 17.38 -3.79 7.00
C ILE A 64 18.43 -3.10 7.84
N ASN A 65 19.69 -3.31 7.47
CA ASN A 65 20.79 -2.60 8.07
C ASN A 65 20.91 -1.23 7.37
N VAL A 66 20.54 -0.17 8.07
CA VAL A 66 20.68 1.22 7.61
C VAL A 66 21.80 1.84 8.44
N HIS A 67 22.86 2.30 7.78
CA HIS A 67 24.03 2.92 8.45
C HIS A 67 24.74 2.05 9.51
N GLY A 68 24.69 0.72 9.40
CA GLY A 68 25.35 -0.19 10.35
C GLY A 68 24.43 -0.71 11.46
N GLU A 69 23.18 -0.23 11.54
CA GLU A 69 22.23 -0.59 12.60
C GLU A 69 20.99 -1.30 12.01
N ASP A 70 20.52 -2.33 12.72
CA ASP A 70 19.29 -3.02 12.37
C ASP A 70 18.09 -2.08 12.56
N SER A 71 17.35 -1.88 11.47
CA SER A 71 16.19 -0.99 11.43
C SER A 71 14.92 -1.77 11.13
N THR A 72 13.84 -1.36 11.79
CA THR A 72 12.48 -1.79 11.46
C THR A 72 11.89 -0.83 10.43
N CYS A 73 11.39 -1.36 9.32
CA CYS A 73 10.87 -0.54 8.23
C CYS A 73 9.38 -0.75 8.00
N PHE A 74 8.65 0.34 7.74
CA PHE A 74 7.21 0.36 7.49
C PHE A 74 6.91 0.94 6.11
N SER A 75 5.96 0.36 5.39
CA SER A 75 5.63 0.84 4.05
C SER A 75 4.96 2.21 4.12
N VAL A 76 5.45 3.14 3.32
CA VAL A 76 4.89 4.50 3.18
C VAL A 76 3.99 4.63 1.95
N GLU A 77 3.97 3.58 1.13
CA GLU A 77 2.97 3.37 0.09
C GLU A 77 1.96 2.32 0.63
N PRO A 78 0.64 2.54 0.44
CA PRO A 78 -0.38 1.65 0.97
C PRO A 78 -0.33 0.28 0.29
N VAL A 79 -0.35 -0.79 1.09
CA VAL A 79 -0.35 -2.17 0.60
C VAL A 79 -1.71 -2.80 0.89
N LEU A 80 -2.27 -3.50 -0.08
CA LEU A 80 -3.55 -4.21 0.09
C LEU A 80 -3.38 -5.42 1.00
N ARG A 81 -4.18 -5.45 2.06
CA ARG A 81 -4.30 -6.55 3.00
C ARG A 81 -5.76 -6.99 3.11
N CYS A 82 -5.97 -8.24 3.48
CA CYS A 82 -7.32 -8.71 3.75
C CYS A 82 -7.83 -8.06 5.03
N LEU A 83 -9.15 -7.89 5.14
CA LEU A 83 -9.75 -7.51 6.42
C LEU A 83 -9.47 -8.58 7.50
N PRO A 84 -9.47 -8.20 8.79
CA PRO A 84 -9.39 -9.16 9.89
C PRO A 84 -10.47 -10.24 9.77
N GLY A 85 -10.15 -11.49 10.11
CA GLY A 85 -11.07 -12.63 9.92
C GLY A 85 -11.13 -13.19 8.50
N CYS A 86 -10.32 -12.63 7.58
CA CYS A 86 -10.14 -13.11 6.22
C CYS A 86 -8.69 -13.57 5.96
N SER A 87 -8.52 -14.41 4.95
CA SER A 87 -7.23 -14.92 4.51
C SER A 87 -7.06 -14.71 3.00
N PRO A 88 -5.83 -14.38 2.54
CA PRO A 88 -5.58 -14.19 1.13
C PRO A 88 -5.73 -15.51 0.37
N VAL A 89 -6.46 -15.47 -0.75
CA VAL A 89 -6.53 -16.58 -1.71
C VAL A 89 -5.68 -16.33 -2.95
N LYS A 90 -5.31 -15.08 -3.17
CA LYS A 90 -4.39 -14.68 -4.24
C LYS A 90 -3.55 -13.50 -3.77
N THR A 91 -2.25 -13.57 -4.01
CA THR A 91 -1.30 -12.49 -3.73
C THR A 91 -0.55 -12.11 -5.00
N THR A 92 0.13 -10.97 -4.97
CA THR A 92 1.15 -10.59 -5.95
C THR A 92 2.29 -9.89 -5.24
N SER A 93 3.51 -10.00 -5.77
CA SER A 93 4.63 -9.20 -5.31
C SER A 93 4.48 -7.76 -5.82
N VAL A 94 4.68 -6.79 -4.93
CA VAL A 94 4.73 -5.36 -5.23
C VAL A 94 6.02 -4.78 -4.68
N ASN A 95 6.68 -3.92 -5.46
CA ASN A 95 7.82 -3.13 -4.99
C ASN A 95 7.30 -1.80 -4.47
N VAL A 96 7.48 -1.56 -3.17
CA VAL A 96 6.96 -0.35 -2.48
C VAL A 96 8.05 0.32 -1.66
N GLY A 97 7.84 1.60 -1.38
CA GLY A 97 8.71 2.38 -0.50
C GLY A 97 8.49 2.09 0.98
N PHE A 98 9.58 2.04 1.73
CA PHE A 98 9.59 1.90 3.19
C PHE A 98 10.35 3.04 3.87
N LYS A 99 9.86 3.45 5.03
CA LYS A 99 10.56 4.30 6.01
C LYS A 99 11.09 3.41 7.11
N CYS A 100 12.38 3.55 7.42
CA CYS A 100 13.08 2.74 8.40
C CYS A 100 13.36 3.55 9.67
N PHE A 101 13.19 2.89 10.81
CA PHE A 101 13.42 3.45 12.13
C PHE A 101 14.38 2.51 12.88
N ALA A 102 15.36 3.08 13.57
CA ALA A 102 16.21 2.31 14.48
C ALA A 102 15.33 1.67 15.57
N ASP A 103 15.70 0.48 16.03
CA ASP A 103 14.83 -0.32 16.92
C ASP A 103 14.45 0.42 18.21
N ASP A 104 15.34 1.26 18.74
CA ASP A 104 15.19 2.05 19.98
C ASP A 104 14.54 3.44 19.81
N SER A 105 14.20 3.82 18.57
CA SER A 105 13.60 5.13 18.29
C SER A 105 12.08 5.14 18.52
N SER A 106 11.55 6.27 19.00
CA SER A 106 10.11 6.52 19.10
C SER A 106 9.47 6.43 17.71
N ARG A 107 8.58 5.46 17.52
CA ARG A 107 7.88 5.21 16.25
C ARG A 107 6.55 5.96 16.24
N ASP A 108 6.49 7.08 15.51
CA ASP A 108 5.21 7.70 15.17
C ASP A 108 4.78 7.19 13.78
N LEU A 109 3.74 6.35 13.76
CA LEU A 109 3.17 5.79 12.53
C LEU A 109 1.93 6.55 12.05
N SER A 110 1.52 7.61 12.75
CA SER A 110 0.28 8.34 12.44
C SER A 110 0.29 8.94 11.03
N ASN A 111 1.45 9.42 10.57
CA ASN A 111 1.63 10.05 9.25
C ASN A 111 2.58 9.25 8.35
N ILE A 112 2.67 7.93 8.53
CA ILE A 112 3.62 7.09 7.81
C ILE A 112 3.49 7.20 6.27
N PHE A 113 2.32 7.53 5.74
CA PHE A 113 2.11 7.68 4.29
C PHE A 113 2.71 8.97 3.71
N ASP A 114 3.01 9.97 4.54
CA ASP A 114 3.64 11.23 4.13
C ASP A 114 5.17 11.18 4.27
N GLU A 115 5.69 10.11 4.88
CA GLU A 115 7.10 9.95 5.14
C GLU A 115 7.93 9.71 3.88
N SER A 116 9.18 10.15 3.99
CA SER A 116 10.23 9.91 3.01
C SER A 116 10.49 8.41 2.83
N VAL A 117 10.98 8.02 1.66
CA VAL A 117 11.38 6.62 1.43
C VAL A 117 12.86 6.47 1.68
N ASP A 118 13.22 5.58 2.61
CA ASP A 118 14.62 5.22 2.88
C ASP A 118 15.05 4.07 1.97
N VAL A 119 14.20 3.03 1.86
CA VAL A 119 14.49 1.84 1.05
C VAL A 119 13.27 1.39 0.25
N ARG A 120 13.53 0.64 -0.82
CA ARG A 120 12.49 0.00 -1.63
C ARG A 120 12.71 -1.49 -1.65
N GLU A 121 11.70 -2.20 -1.22
CA GLU A 121 11.74 -3.65 -1.12
C GLU A 121 10.44 -4.25 -1.66
N SER A 122 10.50 -5.54 -1.98
CA SER A 122 9.34 -6.27 -2.46
C SER A 122 8.55 -6.85 -1.29
N THR A 123 7.24 -6.70 -1.31
CA THR A 123 6.32 -7.32 -0.34
C THR A 123 5.14 -7.93 -1.08
N GLU A 124 4.40 -8.81 -0.41
CA GLU A 124 3.15 -9.34 -0.97
C GLU A 124 2.02 -8.35 -0.77
N ALA A 125 1.21 -8.12 -1.80
CA ALA A 125 -0.10 -7.49 -1.72
C ALA A 125 -1.18 -8.53 -1.97
N HIS A 126 -2.29 -8.44 -1.23
CA HIS A 126 -3.42 -9.36 -1.41
C HIS A 126 -4.29 -8.87 -2.58
N LEU A 127 -4.71 -9.79 -3.45
CA LEU A 127 -5.55 -9.53 -4.61
C LEU A 127 -6.97 -10.07 -4.45
N ALA A 128 -7.14 -11.09 -3.62
CA ALA A 128 -8.43 -11.68 -3.31
C ALA A 128 -8.38 -12.31 -1.92
N CYS A 129 -9.51 -12.26 -1.20
CA CYS A 129 -9.62 -12.72 0.17
C CYS A 129 -10.84 -13.63 0.35
N SER A 130 -10.66 -14.72 1.10
CA SER A 130 -11.74 -15.54 1.61
C SER A 130 -11.94 -15.24 3.09
N CYS A 131 -13.18 -15.04 3.52
CA CYS A 131 -13.50 -14.69 4.90
C CYS A 131 -14.26 -15.80 5.58
N SER A 132 -13.98 -16.00 6.87
CA SER A 132 -14.78 -16.90 7.69
C SER A 132 -16.21 -16.36 7.87
N PRO A 133 -17.21 -17.21 8.15
CA PRO A 133 -18.58 -16.75 8.44
C PRO A 133 -18.69 -15.82 9.66
N GLN A 134 -17.66 -15.80 10.50
CA GLN A 134 -17.63 -15.11 11.79
C GLN A 134 -16.85 -13.80 11.74
N CYS A 135 -16.78 -13.20 10.57
CA CYS A 135 -16.00 -12.00 10.32
C CYS A 135 -16.55 -10.84 11.19
N SER A 136 -15.79 -10.50 12.25
CA SER A 136 -16.13 -9.55 13.30
C SER A 136 -15.28 -8.29 13.21
#